data_AF-A0A973HK32-F1
#
_entry.id   AF-A0A973HK32-F1
#
_cell.length_a   1.000
_cell.length_b   1.000
_cell.length_c   1.000
_cell.angle_alpha   90.00
_cell.angle_beta   90.00
_cell.angle_gamma   90.00
#
_symmetry.space_group_name_H-M   'P 1'
#
loop_
_entity.id
_entity.type
_entity.pdbx_description
1 polymer ?
#
loop_
_entity_poly.entity_id
_entity_poly.type
_entity_poly.pdbx_seq_one_letter_code
_entity_poly.pdbx_strand_id
1 'polypeptide(L)'
;MTPEEYSTLILKWTDLVNKAGITLSNNKPVPTVFWKTFLGITRSVHLEAMKGTSRRKEFSPSLAQTIRFANKLDRNVFMEEVLIAIPLYESNKRK
;
A
#
# COMPACT_ATOMS: atom_id res chain seq x y z
N MET A 1 -12.26 -2.17 -9.12
CA MET A 1 -10.94 -2.78 -8.89
C MET A 1 -11.13 -4.01 -8.04
N THR A 2 -10.58 -5.14 -8.49
CA THR A 2 -10.71 -6.44 -7.84
C THR A 2 -9.55 -6.72 -6.87
N PRO A 3 -9.68 -7.71 -5.98
CA PRO A 3 -8.58 -8.18 -5.12
C PRO A 3 -7.31 -8.60 -5.91
N GLU A 4 -7.46 -9.22 -7.06
CA GLU A 4 -6.35 -9.69 -7.91
C GLU A 4 -5.57 -8.50 -8.49
N GLU A 5 -6.28 -7.51 -9.05
CA GLU A 5 -5.69 -6.26 -9.54
C GLU A 5 -4.97 -5.53 -8.42
N TYR A 6 -5.59 -5.47 -7.23
CA TYR A 6 -4.99 -4.87 -6.05
C TYR A 6 -3.69 -5.57 -5.64
N SER A 7 -3.68 -6.89 -5.53
CA SER A 7 -2.49 -7.64 -5.11
C SER A 7 -1.30 -7.39 -6.06
N THR A 8 -1.57 -7.42 -7.37
CA THR A 8 -0.59 -7.14 -8.42
C THR A 8 -0.06 -5.72 -8.31
N LEU A 9 -0.94 -4.75 -8.07
CA LEU A 9 -0.58 -3.36 -7.91
C LEU A 9 0.30 -3.12 -6.68
N ILE A 10 -0.08 -3.70 -5.55
CA ILE A 10 0.67 -3.60 -4.30
C ILE A 10 2.07 -4.17 -4.45
N LEU A 11 2.22 -5.31 -5.13
CA LEU A 11 3.54 -5.89 -5.42
C LEU A 11 4.37 -4.96 -6.32
N LYS A 12 3.76 -4.38 -7.35
CA LYS A 12 4.40 -3.41 -8.24
C LYS A 12 4.89 -2.16 -7.49
N TRP A 13 4.04 -1.56 -6.65
CA TRP A 13 4.43 -0.40 -5.85
C TRP A 13 5.54 -0.75 -4.85
N THR A 14 5.45 -1.92 -4.22
CA THR A 14 6.49 -2.40 -3.28
C THR A 14 7.84 -2.54 -3.98
N ASP A 15 7.87 -3.16 -5.16
CA ASP A 15 9.08 -3.29 -5.96
C ASP A 15 9.64 -1.93 -6.39
N LEU A 16 8.77 -1.02 -6.85
CA LEU A 16 9.13 0.32 -7.28
C LEU A 16 9.79 1.15 -6.17
N VAL A 17 9.21 1.14 -4.96
CA VAL A 17 9.71 1.87 -3.79
C VAL A 17 11.04 1.29 -3.32
N ASN A 18 11.13 -0.04 -3.21
CA ASN A 18 12.35 -0.70 -2.75
C ASN A 18 13.51 -0.54 -3.75
N LYS A 19 13.25 -0.61 -5.06
CA LYS A 19 14.25 -0.33 -6.10
C LYS A 19 14.72 1.12 -6.12
N ALA A 20 13.90 2.04 -5.65
CA ALA A 20 14.27 3.44 -5.46
C ALA A 20 15.12 3.67 -4.20
N GLY A 21 15.43 2.62 -3.43
CA GLY A 21 16.24 2.71 -2.22
C GLY A 21 15.48 3.25 -1.00
N ILE A 22 14.16 3.35 -1.07
CA ILE A 22 13.34 3.78 0.08
C ILE A 22 13.26 2.62 1.07
N THR A 23 13.64 2.90 2.31
CA THR A 23 13.64 1.94 3.42
C THR A 23 12.87 2.48 4.61
N LEU A 24 12.52 1.56 5.50
CA LEU A 24 12.10 1.87 6.87
C LEU A 24 13.26 2.49 7.67
N SER A 25 12.96 3.06 8.85
CA SER A 25 13.96 3.73 9.70
C SER A 25 15.08 2.79 10.20
N ASN A 26 14.83 1.48 10.16
CA ASN A 26 15.81 0.44 10.48
C ASN A 26 16.54 -0.13 9.26
N ASN A 27 16.56 0.60 8.13
CA ASN A 27 17.14 0.20 6.85
C ASN A 27 16.56 -1.10 6.24
N LYS A 28 15.40 -1.57 6.73
CA LYS A 28 14.71 -2.71 6.11
C LYS A 28 13.86 -2.24 4.92
N PRO A 29 13.67 -3.08 3.90
CA PRO A 29 12.78 -2.77 2.79
C PRO A 29 11.35 -2.53 3.27
N VAL A 30 10.61 -1.71 2.52
CA VAL A 30 9.19 -1.47 2.75
C VAL A 30 8.42 -2.76 2.45
N PRO A 31 7.71 -3.36 3.44
CA PRO A 31 6.97 -4.60 3.24
C PRO A 31 5.57 -4.34 2.68
N THR A 32 4.96 -5.31 2.01
CA THR A 32 3.60 -5.17 1.43
C THR A 32 2.53 -4.74 2.45
N VAL A 33 2.65 -5.15 3.71
CA VAL A 33 1.69 -4.77 4.76
C VAL A 33 1.73 -3.27 5.09
N PHE A 34 2.75 -2.53 4.66
CA PHE A 34 2.83 -1.06 4.74
C PHE A 34 1.61 -0.40 4.07
N TRP A 35 1.19 -0.93 2.92
CA TRP A 35 0.17 -0.30 2.09
C TRP A 35 -1.21 -0.23 2.74
N LYS A 36 -1.46 -1.04 3.78
CA LYS A 36 -2.67 -0.89 4.60
C LYS A 36 -2.72 0.49 5.27
N THR A 37 -1.57 0.98 5.74
CA THR A 37 -1.46 2.28 6.41
C THR A 37 -1.54 3.39 5.37
N PHE A 38 -0.79 3.27 4.27
CA PHE A 38 -0.82 4.24 3.17
C PHE A 38 -2.23 4.47 2.62
N LEU A 39 -3.01 3.39 2.45
CA LEU A 39 -4.38 3.46 1.92
C LEU A 39 -5.46 3.67 2.98
N GLY A 40 -5.09 3.74 4.26
CA GLY A 40 -6.05 3.91 5.37
C GLY A 40 -7.03 2.74 5.54
N ILE A 41 -6.60 1.50 5.29
CA ILE A 41 -7.43 0.30 5.42
C ILE A 41 -6.98 -0.61 6.57
N THR A 42 -7.89 -1.48 7.04
CA THR A 42 -7.57 -2.44 8.10
C THR A 42 -6.63 -3.54 7.60
N ARG A 43 -5.91 -4.16 8.54
CA ARG A 43 -5.03 -5.30 8.24
C ARG A 43 -5.80 -6.48 7.64
N SER A 44 -7.01 -6.77 8.14
CA SER A 44 -7.85 -7.86 7.62
C SER A 44 -8.20 -7.62 6.16
N VAL A 45 -8.68 -6.42 5.79
CA VAL A 45 -9.02 -6.09 4.40
C VAL A 45 -7.80 -6.23 3.48
N HIS A 46 -6.64 -5.70 3.89
CA HIS A 46 -5.40 -5.83 3.12
C HIS A 46 -4.99 -7.31 2.94
N LEU A 47 -5.00 -8.11 4.01
CA LEU A 47 -4.58 -9.51 3.94
C LEU A 47 -5.55 -10.36 3.13
N GLU A 48 -6.86 -10.14 3.25
CA GLU A 48 -7.86 -10.83 2.44
C GLU A 48 -7.69 -10.53 0.95
N ALA A 49 -7.41 -9.27 0.61
CA ALA A 49 -7.12 -8.86 -0.76
C ALA A 49 -5.85 -9.53 -1.30
N MET A 50 -4.76 -9.49 -0.53
CA MET A 50 -3.48 -10.09 -0.92
C MET A 50 -3.55 -11.61 -1.06
N LYS A 51 -4.43 -12.28 -0.32
CA LYS A 51 -4.61 -13.75 -0.38
C LYS A 51 -5.67 -14.20 -1.39
N GLY A 52 -6.38 -13.27 -2.03
CA GLY A 52 -7.53 -13.61 -2.89
C GLY A 52 -8.72 -14.20 -2.13
N THR A 53 -8.77 -14.07 -0.81
CA THR A 53 -9.86 -14.62 0.03
C THR A 53 -10.91 -13.57 0.36
N SER A 54 -10.89 -12.41 -0.31
CA SER A 54 -11.86 -11.36 -0.04
C SER A 54 -13.25 -11.83 -0.42
N ARG A 55 -14.20 -11.70 0.52
CA ARG A 55 -15.61 -12.01 0.26
C ARG A 55 -16.24 -11.03 -0.74
N ARG A 56 -15.63 -9.87 -0.91
CA ARG A 56 -16.09 -8.83 -1.84
C ARG A 56 -15.38 -8.99 -3.17
N LYS A 57 -16.17 -9.01 -4.25
CA LYS A 57 -15.64 -9.00 -5.63
C LYS A 57 -14.92 -7.69 -5.96
N GLU A 58 -15.32 -6.60 -5.31
CA GLU A 58 -14.77 -5.26 -5.53
C GLU A 58 -14.57 -4.50 -4.22
N PHE A 59 -13.59 -3.60 -4.21
CA PHE A 59 -13.41 -2.65 -3.12
C PHE A 59 -14.48 -1.57 -3.09
N SER A 60 -14.60 -0.85 -1.97
CA SER A 60 -15.47 0.31 -1.89
C SER A 60 -15.07 1.34 -2.97
N PRO A 61 -16.03 2.11 -3.52
CA PRO A 61 -15.74 3.15 -4.50
C PRO A 61 -14.69 4.15 -4.02
N SER A 62 -14.71 4.50 -2.73
CA SER A 62 -13.73 5.38 -2.11
C SER A 62 -12.31 4.83 -2.19
N LEU A 63 -12.08 3.56 -1.81
CA LEU A 63 -10.77 2.94 -1.85
C LEU A 63 -10.28 2.77 -3.30
N ALA A 64 -11.18 2.37 -4.20
CA ALA A 64 -10.86 2.27 -5.62
C ALA A 64 -10.44 3.64 -6.19
N GLN A 65 -11.12 4.71 -5.78
CA GLN A 65 -10.79 6.08 -6.18
C GLN A 65 -9.44 6.55 -5.61
N THR A 66 -9.16 6.30 -4.33
CA THR A 66 -7.86 6.61 -3.70
C THR A 66 -6.72 5.93 -4.45
N ILE A 67 -6.86 4.65 -4.75
CA ILE A 67 -5.83 3.90 -5.48
C ILE A 67 -5.68 4.41 -6.92
N ARG A 68 -6.79 4.76 -7.58
CA ARG A 68 -6.76 5.38 -8.91
C ARG A 68 -6.01 6.71 -8.88
N PHE A 69 -6.17 7.52 -7.83
CA PHE A 69 -5.46 8.78 -7.67
C PHE A 69 -3.97 8.54 -7.39
N ALA A 70 -3.63 7.64 -6.48
CA ALA A 70 -2.25 7.26 -6.20
C ALA A 70 -1.51 6.78 -7.46
N ASN A 71 -2.19 6.01 -8.32
CA ASN A 71 -1.63 5.55 -9.60
C ASN A 71 -1.41 6.65 -10.65
N LYS A 72 -2.03 7.81 -10.48
CA LYS A 72 -1.90 8.95 -11.39
C LYS A 72 -0.91 10.00 -10.88
N LEU A 73 -0.40 9.85 -9.67
CA LEU A 73 0.63 10.74 -9.15
C LEU A 73 1.87 10.66 -10.02
N ASP A 74 2.54 11.80 -10.19
CA ASP A 74 3.91 11.78 -10.67
C ASP A 74 4.76 10.89 -9.76
N ARG A 75 5.77 10.24 -10.35
CA ARG A 75 6.59 9.28 -9.63
C ARG A 75 7.24 9.90 -8.39
N ASN A 76 7.73 11.13 -8.47
CA ASN A 76 8.41 11.77 -7.34
C ASN A 76 7.41 12.10 -6.23
N VAL A 77 6.24 12.63 -6.60
CA VAL A 77 5.14 12.90 -5.66
C VAL A 77 4.69 11.61 -4.96
N PHE A 78 4.57 10.50 -5.70
CA PHE A 78 4.24 9.21 -5.11
C PHE A 78 5.28 8.77 -4.06
N MET A 79 6.57 8.95 -4.33
CA MET A 79 7.63 8.60 -3.38
C MET A 79 7.61 9.49 -2.13
N GLU A 80 7.36 10.79 -2.30
CA GLU A 80 7.22 11.72 -1.17
C GLU A 80 6.07 11.33 -0.25
N GLU A 81 4.90 11.00 -0.81
CA GLU A 81 3.75 10.51 -0.04
C GLU A 81 4.06 9.19 0.69
N VAL A 82 4.82 8.28 0.05
CA VAL A 82 5.28 7.05 0.71
C VAL A 82 6.19 7.38 1.90
N LEU A 83 7.13 8.30 1.75
CA LEU A 83 8.04 8.72 2.83
C LEU A 83 7.27 9.35 4.00
N ILE A 84 6.24 10.16 3.72
CA ILE A 84 5.36 10.75 4.74
C ILE A 84 4.59 9.66 5.50
N ALA A 85 4.18 8.58 4.82
CA ALA A 85 3.41 7.50 5.43
C ALA A 85 4.27 6.47 6.21
N ILE A 86 5.59 6.40 5.99
CA ILE A 86 6.48 5.45 6.70
C ILE A 86 6.44 5.63 8.23
N PRO A 87 6.61 6.84 8.80
CA PRO A 87 6.50 7.05 10.24
C PRO A 87 5.15 6.62 10.82
N LEU A 88 4.05 6.81 10.06
CA LEU A 88 2.70 6.36 10.47
C LEU A 88 2.60 4.84 10.53
N TYR A 89 3.24 4.13 9.59
CA TYR A 89 3.26 2.68 9.61
C TYR A 89 4.08 2.14 10.79
N GLU A 90 5.20 2.77 11.08
CA GLU A 90 6.10 2.35 12.17
C GLU A 90 5.51 2.59 13.55
N SER A 91 4.80 3.71 13.76
CA SER A 91 4.11 3.99 15.02
C SER A 91 2.98 2.99 15.30
N ASN A 92 2.23 2.60 14.26
CA ASN A 92 1.13 1.64 14.35
C ASN A 92 1.56 0.18 14.59
N LYS A 93 2.86 -0.15 14.55
CA LYS A 93 3.38 -1.48 14.94
C LYS A 93 3.56 -1.65 16.44
N ARG A 94 3.64 -0.55 17.19
CA ARG A 94 3.99 -0.55 18.62
C ARG A 94 2.77 -0.65 19.55
N LYS A 95 1.56 -0.77 18.98
CA LYS A 95 0.31 -1.06 19.69
C LYS A 95 -0.18 -2.44 19.26
#